data_AF-A0A9N9SCE7-F1
#
_entry.id   AF-A0A9N9SCE7-F1
#
_cell.length_a   1.000
_cell.length_b   1.000
_cell.length_c   1.000
_cell.angle_alpha   90.00
_cell.angle_beta   90.00
_cell.angle_gamma   90.00
#
_symmetry.space_group_name_H-M   'P 1'
#
loop_
_entity.id
_entity.type
_entity.pdbx_description
1 polymer ?
#
loop_
_entity_poly.entity_id
_entity_poly.type
_entity_poly.pdbx_seq_one_letter_code
_entity_poly.pdbx_strand_id
1 'polypeptide(L)'
;MSTPESKNQSTIELATLYFSMGFQQKEIIQFLKVLHGKVLSPRTLKRMLSHARLFRRKNYTKIEDVVNFIEGELSKSGQLHGYKWMHLRCLQNNLVVTQYVVRDILKLLDPEGVEFHRKKRLRRRQYRSEGPNYLWHVDSYDKLKPYGICINGCIDGFSRHIIWLKAGFTTSDPKDDLDQISLEWNVHRIRKTRNAIAPAGRPAIMYEMPSVYGA
;
A
#
# COMPACT_ATOMS: atom_id res chain seq x y z
N MET A 1 -42.72 1.88 -16.82
CA MET A 1 -42.10 1.95 -18.16
C MET A 1 -40.60 2.12 -17.96
N SER A 2 -39.84 1.04 -18.08
CA SER A 2 -38.38 1.05 -17.95
C SER A 2 -37.79 0.94 -19.36
N THR A 3 -36.87 1.85 -19.69
CA THR A 3 -36.30 2.09 -21.01
C THR A 3 -35.51 0.90 -21.57
N PRO A 4 -35.67 0.53 -22.86
CA PRO A 4 -34.95 -0.57 -23.52
C PRO A 4 -33.66 -0.08 -24.22
N GLU A 5 -32.82 0.70 -23.54
CA GLU A 5 -31.62 1.35 -24.14
C GLU A 5 -30.26 0.70 -23.79
N SER A 6 -30.20 -0.56 -23.34
CA SER A 6 -28.92 -1.24 -23.07
C SER A 6 -28.50 -2.26 -24.15
N LYS A 7 -28.88 -2.02 -25.42
CA LYS A 7 -28.52 -2.93 -26.52
C LYS A 7 -27.10 -2.68 -27.06
N ASN A 8 -26.26 -3.69 -26.81
CA ASN A 8 -25.06 -4.11 -27.56
C ASN A 8 -23.76 -3.30 -27.39
N GLN A 9 -23.11 -3.43 -26.23
CA GLN A 9 -21.64 -3.26 -26.20
C GLN A 9 -20.98 -4.23 -27.18
N SER A 10 -20.09 -3.70 -28.01
CA SER A 10 -19.39 -4.49 -29.02
C SER A 10 -18.61 -5.60 -28.32
N THR A 11 -18.58 -6.79 -28.93
CA THR A 11 -17.81 -7.92 -28.40
C THR A 11 -16.34 -7.57 -28.20
N ILE A 12 -15.83 -6.63 -29.01
CA ILE A 12 -14.47 -6.09 -28.91
C ILE A 12 -14.31 -5.21 -27.67
N GLU A 13 -15.28 -4.36 -27.35
CA GLU A 13 -15.23 -3.47 -26.18
C GLU A 13 -15.23 -4.28 -24.88
N LEU A 14 -16.12 -5.27 -24.77
CA LEU A 14 -16.15 -6.18 -23.63
C LEU A 14 -14.85 -6.98 -23.49
N ALA A 15 -14.33 -7.51 -24.61
CA ALA A 15 -13.06 -8.22 -24.60
C ALA A 15 -11.88 -7.31 -24.19
N THR A 16 -11.91 -6.05 -24.58
CA THR A 16 -10.90 -5.04 -24.23
C THR A 16 -10.97 -4.68 -22.75
N LEU A 17 -12.18 -4.49 -22.21
CA LEU A 17 -12.42 -4.24 -20.80
C LEU A 17 -11.92 -5.39 -19.92
N TYR A 18 -12.28 -6.63 -20.26
CA TYR A 18 -11.79 -7.78 -19.49
C TYR A 18 -10.29 -7.99 -19.63
N PHE A 19 -9.71 -7.63 -20.78
CA PHE A 19 -8.27 -7.65 -20.97
C PHE A 19 -7.56 -6.61 -20.10
N SER A 20 -8.07 -5.38 -20.00
CA SER A 20 -7.49 -4.33 -19.16
C SER A 20 -7.64 -4.63 -17.67
N MET A 21 -8.69 -5.35 -17.27
CA MET A 21 -8.84 -5.89 -15.91
C MET A 21 -7.84 -7.01 -15.58
N GLY A 22 -7.05 -7.49 -16.54
CA GLY A 22 -5.98 -8.46 -16.33
C GLY A 22 -6.38 -9.94 -16.42
N PHE A 23 -7.65 -10.25 -16.72
CA PHE A 23 -8.12 -11.62 -16.87
C PHE A 23 -7.38 -12.36 -17.98
N GLN A 24 -7.12 -13.66 -17.81
CA GLN A 24 -6.54 -14.54 -18.82
C GLN A 24 -7.52 -14.81 -19.97
N GLN A 25 -7.01 -15.19 -21.15
CA GLN A 25 -7.89 -15.43 -22.32
C GLN A 25 -8.99 -16.46 -22.05
N LYS A 26 -8.70 -17.52 -21.28
CA LYS A 26 -9.70 -18.53 -20.89
C LYS A 26 -10.83 -17.92 -20.04
N GLU A 27 -10.51 -16.99 -19.15
CA GLU A 27 -11.44 -16.31 -18.25
C GLU A 27 -12.29 -15.32 -19.04
N ILE A 28 -11.68 -14.55 -19.93
CA ILE A 28 -12.39 -13.62 -20.83
C ILE A 28 -13.44 -14.36 -21.67
N ILE A 29 -13.09 -15.53 -22.24
CA ILE A 29 -14.04 -16.35 -23.00
C ILE A 29 -15.21 -16.80 -22.12
N GLN A 30 -14.92 -17.23 -20.90
CA GLN A 30 -15.95 -17.69 -19.96
C GLN A 30 -16.87 -16.54 -19.54
N PHE A 31 -16.33 -15.34 -19.26
CA PHE A 31 -17.13 -14.16 -18.93
C PHE A 31 -18.00 -13.70 -20.09
N LEU A 32 -17.45 -13.68 -21.31
CA LEU A 32 -18.22 -13.34 -22.51
C LEU A 32 -19.37 -14.34 -22.74
N LYS A 33 -19.14 -15.64 -22.47
CA LYS A 33 -20.18 -16.67 -22.58
C LYS A 33 -21.25 -16.53 -21.50
N VAL A 34 -20.86 -16.45 -20.23
CA VAL A 34 -21.80 -16.52 -19.08
C VAL A 34 -22.53 -15.21 -18.86
N LEU A 35 -21.83 -14.07 -18.91
CA LEU A 35 -22.41 -12.77 -18.56
C LEU A 35 -23.05 -12.06 -19.75
N HIS A 36 -22.57 -12.34 -20.97
CA HIS A 36 -22.99 -11.59 -22.18
C HIS A 36 -23.60 -12.47 -23.27
N GLY A 37 -23.67 -13.79 -23.07
CA GLY A 37 -24.19 -14.73 -24.07
C GLY A 37 -23.35 -14.83 -25.35
N LYS A 38 -22.12 -14.29 -25.36
CA LYS A 38 -21.25 -14.22 -26.53
C LYS A 38 -20.27 -15.38 -26.54
N VAL A 39 -20.55 -16.38 -27.36
CA VAL A 39 -19.67 -17.55 -27.53
C VAL A 39 -18.55 -17.23 -28.52
N LEU A 40 -17.31 -17.31 -28.04
CA LEU A 40 -16.11 -17.10 -28.86
C LEU A 40 -15.16 -18.29 -28.77
N SER A 41 -14.54 -18.64 -29.89
CA SER A 41 -13.39 -19.52 -29.89
C SER A 41 -12.15 -18.79 -29.36
N PRO A 42 -11.18 -19.50 -28.75
CA PRO A 42 -9.90 -18.91 -28.34
C PRO A 42 -9.16 -18.21 -29.49
N ARG A 43 -9.24 -18.76 -30.71
CA ARG A 43 -8.64 -18.15 -31.91
C ARG A 43 -9.28 -16.81 -32.26
N THR A 44 -10.61 -16.72 -32.17
CA THR A 44 -11.35 -15.50 -32.46
C THR A 44 -10.98 -14.40 -31.47
N LEU A 45 -10.97 -14.70 -30.16
CA LEU A 45 -10.54 -13.74 -29.13
C LEU A 45 -9.09 -13.29 -29.36
N LYS A 46 -8.17 -14.23 -29.66
CA LYS A 46 -6.76 -13.90 -29.92
C LYS A 46 -6.60 -12.96 -31.13
N ARG A 47 -7.36 -13.20 -32.21
CA ARG A 47 -7.37 -12.35 -33.40
C ARG A 47 -7.91 -10.95 -33.10
N MET A 48 -9.01 -10.86 -32.35
CA MET A 48 -9.61 -9.59 -31.93
C MET A 48 -8.63 -8.76 -31.08
N LEU A 49 -8.03 -9.36 -30.04
CA LEU A 49 -7.04 -8.69 -29.19
C LEU A 49 -5.82 -8.24 -30.00
N SER A 50 -5.35 -9.06 -30.94
CA SER A 50 -4.23 -8.69 -31.81
C SER A 50 -4.55 -7.51 -32.72
N HIS A 51 -5.76 -7.46 -33.29
CA HIS A 51 -6.19 -6.35 -34.14
C HIS A 51 -6.32 -5.05 -33.33
N ALA A 52 -6.78 -5.15 -32.08
CA ALA A 52 -6.81 -4.06 -31.12
C ALA A 52 -5.44 -3.70 -30.53
N ARG A 53 -4.33 -4.34 -30.98
CA ARG A 53 -2.96 -4.18 -30.46
C ARG A 53 -2.81 -4.43 -28.95
N LEU A 54 -3.71 -5.24 -28.38
CA LEU A 54 -3.73 -5.61 -26.97
C LEU A 54 -2.87 -6.85 -26.74
N PHE A 55 -1.65 -6.62 -26.25
CA PHE A 55 -0.70 -7.69 -25.93
C PHE A 55 -0.24 -7.57 -24.49
N ARG A 56 -0.29 -8.65 -23.72
CA ARG A 56 0.16 -8.63 -22.32
C ARG A 56 1.69 -8.47 -22.17
N ARG A 57 2.48 -8.79 -23.21
CA ARG A 57 3.95 -8.88 -23.16
C ARG A 57 4.65 -8.45 -24.47
N LYS A 58 4.10 -7.45 -25.17
CA LYS A 58 4.75 -6.92 -26.39
C LYS A 58 4.90 -5.40 -26.40
N ASN A 59 4.01 -4.68 -25.72
CA ASN A 59 4.02 -3.22 -25.69
C ASN A 59 4.90 -2.72 -24.54
N TYR A 60 6.18 -3.09 -24.53
CA TYR A 60 7.10 -2.63 -23.48
C TYR A 60 7.28 -1.12 -23.58
N THR A 61 7.23 -0.46 -22.43
CA THR A 61 7.52 0.97 -22.33
C THR A 61 9.01 1.21 -22.65
N LYS A 62 9.33 2.39 -23.22
CA LYS A 62 10.73 2.75 -23.49
C LYS A 62 11.52 2.75 -22.18
N ILE A 63 12.78 2.33 -22.26
CA ILE A 63 13.63 2.21 -21.07
C ILE A 63 13.83 3.57 -20.41
N GLU A 64 13.99 4.64 -21.19
CA GLU A 64 14.13 6.02 -20.70
C GLU A 64 12.97 6.44 -19.78
N ASP A 65 11.72 6.20 -20.21
CA ASP A 65 10.53 6.53 -19.41
C ASP A 65 10.50 5.73 -18.09
N VAL A 66 10.92 4.45 -18.13
CA VAL A 66 11.00 3.60 -16.94
C VAL A 66 12.09 4.07 -15.99
N VAL A 67 13.26 4.48 -16.51
CA VAL A 67 14.36 5.03 -15.72
C VAL A 67 13.91 6.32 -15.02
N ASN A 68 13.33 7.26 -15.77
CA ASN A 68 12.82 8.53 -15.22
C ASN A 68 11.78 8.29 -14.11
N PHE A 69 10.89 7.31 -14.30
CA PHE A 69 9.93 6.92 -13.27
C PHE A 69 10.61 6.35 -12.01
N ILE A 70 11.57 5.43 -12.18
CA ILE A 70 12.27 4.80 -11.06
C ILE A 70 13.11 5.82 -10.29
N GLU A 71 13.85 6.70 -10.97
CA GLU A 71 14.57 7.81 -10.33
C GLU A 71 13.63 8.71 -9.52
N GLY A 72 12.49 9.06 -10.11
CA GLY A 72 11.44 9.83 -9.42
C GLY A 72 10.90 9.12 -8.17
N GLU A 73 10.72 7.81 -8.20
CA GLU A 73 10.30 7.03 -7.03
C GLU A 73 11.41 6.90 -5.98
N LEU A 74 12.66 6.71 -6.39
CA LEU A 74 13.83 6.59 -5.50
C LEU A 74 14.08 7.87 -4.71
N SER A 75 13.78 9.04 -5.28
CA SER A 75 13.85 10.33 -4.55
C SER A 75 12.78 10.47 -3.45
N LYS A 76 11.80 9.57 -3.39
CA LYS A 76 10.66 9.59 -2.46
C LYS A 76 10.70 8.38 -1.53
N SER A 77 9.56 7.72 -1.34
CA SER A 77 9.43 6.50 -0.54
C SER A 77 9.99 5.25 -1.24
N GLY A 78 10.30 5.34 -2.53
CA GLY A 78 10.74 4.22 -3.36
C GLY A 78 12.12 3.68 -3.04
N GLN A 79 12.96 4.42 -2.31
CA GLN A 79 14.28 3.95 -1.86
C GLN A 79 14.22 2.65 -1.04
N LEU A 80 13.09 2.38 -0.37
CA LEU A 80 12.92 1.17 0.44
C LEU A 80 12.33 -0.01 -0.35
N HIS A 81 11.93 0.22 -1.61
CA HIS A 81 11.30 -0.80 -2.44
C HIS A 81 12.36 -1.66 -3.12
N GLY A 82 12.35 -2.97 -2.83
CA GLY A 82 13.10 -3.93 -3.65
C GLY A 82 12.53 -4.03 -5.08
N TYR A 83 13.31 -4.61 -6.00
CA TYR A 83 12.94 -4.68 -7.43
C TYR A 83 11.57 -5.28 -7.72
N LYS A 84 11.06 -6.22 -6.89
CA LYS A 84 9.71 -6.79 -7.05
C LYS A 84 8.62 -5.75 -6.76
N TRP A 85 8.80 -4.97 -5.70
CA TRP A 85 7.89 -3.89 -5.34
C TRP A 85 7.97 -2.74 -6.34
N MET A 86 9.18 -2.38 -6.77
CA MET A 86 9.36 -1.38 -7.82
C MET A 86 8.71 -1.82 -9.15
N HIS A 87 8.83 -3.10 -9.50
CA HIS A 87 8.13 -3.67 -10.67
C HIS A 87 6.61 -3.55 -10.56
N LEU A 88 6.03 -3.84 -9.39
CA LEU A 88 4.61 -3.65 -9.14
C LEU A 88 4.21 -2.17 -9.27
N ARG A 89 5.02 -1.24 -8.74
CA ARG A 89 4.79 0.21 -8.87
C ARG A 89 4.81 0.65 -10.33
N CYS A 90 5.73 0.14 -11.14
CA CYS A 90 5.75 0.39 -12.58
C CYS A 90 4.41 -0.06 -13.23
N LEU A 91 3.95 -1.28 -12.93
CA LEU A 91 2.69 -1.80 -13.47
C LEU A 91 1.47 -0.98 -13.03
N GLN A 92 1.42 -0.55 -11.77
CA GLN A 92 0.34 0.30 -11.23
C GLN A 92 0.29 1.68 -11.90
N ASN A 93 1.42 2.15 -12.44
CA ASN A 93 1.53 3.40 -13.20
C ASN A 93 1.48 3.16 -14.71
N ASN A 94 0.90 2.04 -15.15
CA ASN A 94 0.73 1.66 -16.56
C ASN A 94 2.04 1.49 -17.35
N LEU A 95 3.17 1.27 -16.67
CA LEU A 95 4.45 0.97 -17.31
C LEU A 95 4.57 -0.53 -17.51
N VAL A 96 4.74 -0.95 -18.76
CA VAL A 96 4.91 -2.36 -19.12
C VAL A 96 6.40 -2.67 -19.18
N VAL A 97 6.90 -3.31 -18.14
CA VAL A 97 8.32 -3.67 -18.00
C VAL A 97 8.46 -5.04 -17.38
N THR A 98 9.58 -5.72 -17.63
CA THR A 98 9.91 -6.99 -16.99
C THR A 98 10.62 -6.77 -15.66
N GLN A 99 10.52 -7.75 -14.76
CA GLN A 99 11.22 -7.70 -13.48
C GLN A 99 12.75 -7.63 -13.62
N TYR A 100 13.31 -8.28 -14.65
CA TYR A 100 14.76 -8.27 -14.88
C TYR A 100 15.24 -6.87 -15.27
N VAL A 101 14.52 -6.16 -16.15
CA VAL A 101 14.85 -4.79 -16.55
C VAL A 101 14.81 -3.86 -15.34
N VAL A 102 13.75 -3.92 -14.52
CA VAL A 102 13.65 -3.10 -13.29
C VAL A 102 14.81 -3.40 -12.33
N ARG A 103 15.17 -4.66 -12.16
CA ARG A 103 16.29 -5.06 -11.30
C ARG A 103 17.62 -4.51 -11.81
N ASP A 104 17.85 -4.57 -13.12
CA ASP A 104 19.12 -4.13 -13.70
C ASP A 104 19.21 -2.59 -13.71
N ILE A 105 18.10 -1.88 -13.94
CA ILE A 105 17.99 -0.42 -13.77
C ILE A 105 18.27 -0.04 -12.30
N LEU A 106 17.65 -0.71 -11.33
CA LEU A 106 17.88 -0.40 -9.91
C LEU A 106 19.33 -0.65 -9.48
N LYS A 107 19.99 -1.68 -10.03
CA LYS A 107 21.43 -1.90 -9.77
C LYS A 107 22.30 -0.77 -10.31
N LEU A 108 21.87 -0.12 -11.40
CA LEU A 108 22.59 0.99 -12.00
C LEU A 108 22.33 2.30 -11.23
N LEU A 109 21.08 2.56 -10.86
CA LEU A 109 20.66 3.80 -10.21
C LEU A 109 20.94 3.85 -8.69
N ASP A 110 20.78 2.72 -8.00
CA ASP A 110 20.95 2.60 -6.55
C ASP A 110 21.70 1.30 -6.18
N PRO A 111 22.99 1.17 -6.56
CA PRO A 111 23.80 0.00 -6.24
C PRO A 111 23.94 -0.21 -4.72
N GLU A 112 24.01 0.88 -3.95
CA GLU A 112 24.08 0.82 -2.50
C GLU A 112 22.80 0.25 -1.89
N GLY A 113 21.63 0.75 -2.30
CA GLY A 113 20.32 0.23 -1.87
C GLY A 113 20.18 -1.25 -2.17
N VAL A 114 20.55 -1.68 -3.38
CA VAL A 114 20.55 -3.10 -3.75
C VAL A 114 21.44 -3.93 -2.83
N GLU A 115 22.65 -3.43 -2.52
CA GLU A 115 23.59 -4.11 -1.63
C GLU A 115 23.07 -4.18 -0.18
N PHE A 116 22.42 -3.11 0.31
CA PHE A 116 21.78 -3.10 1.62
C PHE A 116 20.64 -4.13 1.70
N HIS A 117 19.81 -4.23 0.67
CA HIS A 117 18.76 -5.25 0.59
C HIS A 117 19.34 -6.68 0.54
N ARG A 118 20.48 -6.87 -0.15
CA ARG A 118 21.18 -8.17 -0.20
C ARG A 118 21.60 -8.65 1.19
N LYS A 119 22.01 -7.74 2.07
CA LYS A 119 22.37 -8.03 3.46
C LYS A 119 21.19 -8.46 4.35
N LYS A 120 19.94 -8.37 3.85
CA LYS A 120 18.69 -8.74 4.55
C LYS A 120 18.53 -8.10 5.94
N ARG A 121 19.13 -6.93 6.16
CA ARG A 121 19.03 -6.21 7.44
C ARG A 121 17.94 -5.15 7.33
N LEU A 122 16.99 -5.18 8.26
CA LEU A 122 15.96 -4.15 8.35
C LEU A 122 16.60 -2.81 8.75
N ARG A 123 16.58 -1.82 7.85
CA ARG A 123 16.95 -0.44 8.18
C ARG A 123 15.75 0.25 8.80
N ARG A 124 15.76 0.40 10.12
CA ARG A 124 14.73 1.19 10.83
C ARG A 124 14.99 2.67 10.56
N ARG A 125 13.94 3.41 10.20
CA ARG A 125 14.03 4.87 10.14
C ARG A 125 14.36 5.39 11.53
N GLN A 126 15.36 6.26 11.64
CA GLN A 126 15.58 7.04 12.85
C GLN A 126 14.63 8.22 12.80
N TYR A 127 13.69 8.27 13.72
CA TYR A 127 12.82 9.41 13.94
C TYR A 127 13.20 10.02 15.29
N ARG A 128 13.12 11.34 15.37
CA ARG A 128 13.25 12.10 16.62
C ARG A 128 11.83 12.50 17.03
N SER A 129 11.50 12.27 18.29
CA SER A 129 10.21 12.66 18.86
C SER A 129 10.47 13.81 19.82
N GLU A 130 9.89 14.98 19.56
CA GLU A 130 10.15 16.18 20.37
C GLU A 130 9.36 16.20 21.68
N GLY A 131 8.35 15.34 21.82
CA GLY A 131 7.56 15.18 23.04
C GLY A 131 6.45 14.14 22.89
N PRO A 132 5.62 13.93 23.93
CA PRO A 132 4.40 13.14 23.83
C PRO A 132 3.50 13.69 22.72
N ASN A 133 2.69 12.84 22.10
CA ASN A 133 1.79 13.19 20.98
C ASN A 133 2.46 13.63 19.68
N TYR A 134 3.78 13.70 19.61
CA TYR A 134 4.49 14.05 18.38
C TYR A 134 4.42 12.93 17.31
N LEU A 135 4.47 11.67 17.74
CA LEU A 135 4.38 10.52 16.84
C LEU A 135 3.74 9.33 17.56
N TRP A 136 2.72 8.73 16.95
CA TRP A 136 2.12 7.50 17.44
C TRP A 136 2.50 6.31 16.56
N HIS A 137 2.85 5.20 17.21
CA HIS A 137 3.10 3.93 16.54
C HIS A 137 1.87 3.05 16.64
N VAL A 138 1.23 2.81 15.50
CA VAL A 138 0.12 1.87 15.37
C VAL A 138 0.64 0.59 14.77
N ASP A 139 0.36 -0.55 15.41
CA ASP A 139 0.77 -1.86 14.92
C ASP A 139 -0.33 -2.90 15.16
N SER A 140 -0.35 -3.92 14.30
CA SER A 140 -1.29 -5.04 14.36
C SER A 140 -0.55 -6.35 14.57
N TYR A 141 -0.96 -7.10 15.58
CA TYR A 141 -0.43 -8.41 15.92
C TYR A 141 -1.35 -9.52 15.42
N ASP A 142 -0.93 -10.13 14.30
CA ASP A 142 -1.72 -11.11 13.55
C ASP A 142 -1.37 -12.58 13.85
N LYS A 143 -0.47 -12.86 14.81
CA LYS A 143 -0.07 -14.26 15.09
C LYS A 143 -1.22 -15.13 15.62
N LEU A 144 -2.23 -14.51 16.23
CA LEU A 144 -3.42 -15.20 16.73
C LEU A 144 -4.59 -15.21 15.73
N LYS A 145 -4.39 -14.66 14.54
CA LYS A 145 -5.39 -14.61 13.47
C LYS A 145 -5.94 -15.99 13.08
N PRO A 146 -5.16 -17.10 13.10
CA PRO A 146 -5.71 -18.44 12.88
C PRO A 146 -6.78 -18.85 13.90
N TYR A 147 -6.79 -18.25 15.09
CA TYR A 147 -7.80 -18.46 16.14
C TYR A 147 -8.91 -17.40 16.11
N GLY A 148 -8.97 -16.56 15.07
CA GLY A 148 -9.93 -15.47 14.96
C GLY A 148 -9.64 -14.29 15.89
N ILE A 149 -8.41 -14.13 16.38
CA ILE A 149 -8.02 -13.02 17.26
C ILE A 149 -6.98 -12.16 16.55
N CYS A 150 -7.35 -10.93 16.25
CA CYS A 150 -6.46 -9.88 15.76
C CYS A 150 -6.29 -8.86 16.89
N ILE A 151 -5.05 -8.52 17.26
CA ILE A 151 -4.79 -7.51 18.29
C ILE A 151 -4.22 -6.28 17.62
N ASN A 152 -4.85 -5.12 17.79
CA ASN A 152 -4.36 -3.84 17.31
C ASN A 152 -3.95 -2.99 18.51
N GLY A 153 -2.82 -2.29 18.40
CA GLY A 153 -2.30 -1.45 19.47
C GLY A 153 -1.73 -0.14 18.96
N CYS A 154 -1.77 0.88 19.81
CA CYS A 154 -1.18 2.18 19.57
C CYS A 154 -0.31 2.58 20.77
N ILE A 155 0.92 3.02 20.52
CA ILE A 155 1.87 3.47 21.53
C ILE A 155 2.41 4.85 21.17
N ASP A 156 2.54 5.73 22.16
CA ASP A 156 3.19 7.02 22.00
C ASP A 156 4.71 6.87 21.81
N GLY A 157 5.26 7.48 20.76
CA GLY A 157 6.66 7.33 20.35
C GLY A 157 7.67 7.90 21.34
N PHE A 158 7.27 8.92 22.11
CA PHE A 158 8.12 9.57 23.11
C PHE A 158 7.99 8.92 24.49
N SER A 159 6.78 8.94 25.05
CA SER A 159 6.49 8.47 26.41
C SER A 159 6.44 6.95 26.54
N ARG A 160 6.32 6.21 25.42
CA ARG A 160 6.14 4.75 25.35
C ARG A 160 4.89 4.24 26.07
N HIS A 161 3.95 5.11 26.39
CA HIS A 161 2.66 4.70 26.96
C HIS A 161 1.79 4.05 25.89
N ILE A 162 1.07 3.00 26.29
CA ILE A 162 0.04 2.37 25.46
C ILE A 162 -1.15 3.32 25.45
N ILE A 163 -1.45 3.86 24.27
CA ILE A 163 -2.59 4.74 24.02
C ILE A 163 -3.85 3.90 23.92
N TRP A 164 -3.76 2.77 23.21
CA TRP A 164 -4.88 1.86 22.97
C TRP A 164 -4.40 0.45 22.68
N LEU A 165 -5.20 -0.54 23.07
CA LEU A 165 -4.98 -1.95 22.74
C LEU A 165 -6.34 -2.65 22.66
N LYS A 166 -6.68 -3.21 21.50
CA LYS A 166 -7.96 -3.89 21.26
C LYS A 166 -7.75 -5.23 20.58
N ALA A 167 -8.36 -6.26 21.13
CA ALA A 167 -8.53 -7.54 20.45
C ALA A 167 -9.88 -7.55 19.72
N GLY A 168 -9.89 -8.03 18.49
CA GLY A 168 -11.10 -8.18 17.68
C GLY A 168 -10.99 -9.35 16.72
N PHE A 169 -12.08 -9.63 16.01
CA PHE A 169 -12.14 -10.75 15.05
C PHE A 169 -11.52 -10.41 13.70
N THR A 170 -11.37 -9.13 13.40
CA THR A 170 -10.82 -8.59 12.15
C THR A 170 -9.71 -7.59 12.44
N THR A 171 -8.73 -7.50 11.54
CA THR A 171 -7.87 -6.31 11.39
C THR A 171 -8.74 -5.17 10.84
N SER A 172 -9.67 -4.67 11.65
CA SER A 172 -10.49 -3.51 11.29
C SER A 172 -9.59 -2.29 11.12
N ASP A 173 -9.91 -1.43 10.15
CA ASP A 173 -9.26 -0.12 10.00
C ASP A 173 -9.52 0.67 11.30
N PRO A 174 -8.49 1.00 12.09
CA PRO A 174 -8.69 1.63 13.39
C PRO A 174 -9.33 3.02 13.28
N LYS A 175 -9.40 3.62 12.08
CA LYS A 175 -9.90 5.00 11.85
C LYS A 175 -11.21 5.33 12.55
N ASP A 176 -12.18 4.43 12.55
CA ASP A 176 -13.49 4.68 13.17
C ASP A 176 -13.38 4.88 14.69
N ASP A 177 -12.38 4.27 15.33
CA ASP A 177 -12.11 4.42 16.76
C ASP A 177 -11.03 5.49 17.06
N LEU A 178 -10.22 5.89 16.06
CA LEU A 178 -9.05 6.75 16.27
C LEU A 178 -9.41 8.13 16.82
N ASP A 179 -10.51 8.74 16.35
CA ASP A 179 -10.92 10.06 16.81
C ASP A 179 -11.29 10.03 18.29
N GLN A 180 -12.05 9.03 18.71
CA GLN A 180 -12.41 8.85 20.12
C GLN A 180 -11.17 8.54 20.99
N ILE A 181 -10.32 7.61 20.55
CA ILE A 181 -9.08 7.26 21.25
C ILE A 181 -8.18 8.51 21.38
N SER A 182 -8.12 9.34 20.34
CA SER A 182 -7.31 10.57 20.37
C SER A 182 -7.82 11.55 21.43
N LEU A 183 -9.13 11.73 21.53
CA LEU A 183 -9.75 12.61 22.52
C LEU A 183 -9.50 12.09 23.93
N GLU A 184 -9.70 10.79 24.17
CA GLU A 184 -9.46 10.14 25.46
C GLU A 184 -7.99 10.26 25.89
N TRP A 185 -7.05 10.06 24.96
CA TRP A 185 -5.63 10.20 25.22
C TRP A 185 -5.20 11.64 25.47
N ASN A 186 -5.75 12.60 24.72
CA ASN A 186 -5.47 14.02 24.89
C ASN A 186 -5.89 14.53 26.27
N VAL A 187 -6.99 14.00 26.84
CA VAL A 187 -7.44 14.31 28.20
C VAL A 187 -6.85 13.35 29.24
N HIS A 188 -6.03 12.39 28.87
CA HIS A 188 -5.37 11.52 29.83
C HIS A 188 -4.37 12.32 30.67
N ARG A 189 -4.19 11.96 31.95
CA ARG A 189 -3.16 12.57 32.81
C ARG A 189 -2.09 11.53 33.11
N ILE A 190 -0.94 11.65 32.45
CA ILE A 190 0.23 10.82 32.71
C ILE A 190 0.77 11.19 34.10
N ARG A 191 0.83 10.21 34.99
CA ARG A 191 1.35 10.40 36.35
C ARG A 191 2.87 10.51 36.32
N LYS A 192 3.41 11.31 37.24
CA LYS A 192 4.86 11.36 37.47
C LYS A 192 5.34 9.99 37.95
N THR A 193 6.34 9.46 37.28
CA THR A 193 7.00 8.20 37.67
C THR A 193 8.40 8.48 38.19
N ARG A 194 9.05 7.47 38.77
CA ARG A 194 10.47 7.56 39.18
C ARG A 194 11.44 7.59 37.99
N ASN A 195 10.97 7.23 36.79
CA ASN A 195 11.79 7.31 35.58
C ASN A 195 11.89 8.77 35.15
N ALA A 196 13.08 9.36 35.26
CA ALA A 196 13.33 10.77 34.91
C ALA A 196 13.08 11.09 33.42
N ILE A 197 13.10 10.07 32.55
CA ILE A 197 12.84 10.22 31.10
C ILE A 197 11.33 10.25 30.82
N ALA A 198 10.50 9.71 31.72
CA ALA A 198 9.07 9.61 31.48
C ALA A 198 8.38 10.96 31.69
N PRO A 199 7.70 11.50 30.67
CA PRO A 199 6.94 12.74 30.78
C PRO A 199 5.79 12.62 31.80
N ALA A 200 5.39 13.72 32.41
CA ALA A 200 4.24 13.78 33.30
C ALA A 200 3.39 15.01 33.00
N GLY A 201 2.07 14.84 32.90
CA GLY A 201 1.17 15.90 32.44
C GLY A 201 0.06 15.38 31.54
N ARG A 202 -0.64 16.31 30.89
CA ARG A 202 -1.66 15.98 29.90
C ARG A 202 -1.01 15.96 28.50
N PRO A 203 -1.09 14.87 27.71
CA PRO A 203 -0.42 14.78 26.42
C PRO A 203 -0.68 15.97 25.49
N ALA A 204 -1.93 16.43 25.41
CA ALA A 204 -2.29 17.61 24.60
C ALA A 204 -1.57 18.89 25.06
N ILE A 205 -1.52 19.17 26.37
CA ILE A 205 -0.85 20.37 26.89
C ILE A 205 0.67 20.24 26.77
N MET A 206 1.22 19.04 26.96
CA MET A 206 2.66 18.79 26.79
C MET A 206 3.11 18.99 25.34
N TYR A 207 2.23 18.74 24.38
CA TYR A 207 2.50 18.93 22.96
C TYR A 207 2.27 20.38 22.51
N GLU A 208 1.12 20.96 22.84
CA GLU A 208 0.73 22.31 22.40
C GLU A 208 1.43 23.44 23.19
N MET A 209 1.72 23.19 24.47
CA MET A 209 2.27 24.19 25.41
C MET A 209 3.38 23.59 26.28
N PRO A 210 4.50 23.14 25.68
CA PRO A 210 5.59 22.49 26.40
C PRO A 210 6.21 23.36 27.51
N SER A 211 6.17 24.69 27.36
CA SER A 211 6.67 25.66 28.34
C SER A 211 6.01 25.55 29.72
N VAL A 212 4.75 25.10 29.78
CA VAL A 212 4.01 24.88 31.05
C VAL A 212 4.65 23.77 31.90
N TYR A 213 5.37 22.85 31.25
CA TYR A 213 6.05 21.72 31.90
C TYR A 213 7.57 21.90 32.02
N GLY A 214 8.08 23.11 31.72
CA GLY A 214 9.50 23.45 31.88
C GLY A 214 10.43 22.78 30.87
N ALA A 215 9.91 22.41 29.69
CA ALA A 215 10.68 21.97 28.54
C ALA A 215 11.14 23.16 27.68
#